data_AF-A0A0P9VAK3-F1
#
_entry.id   AF-A0A0P9VAK3-F1
#
_cell.length_a   1.000
_cell.length_b   1.000
_cell.length_c   1.000
_cell.angle_alpha   90.00
_cell.angle_beta   90.00
_cell.angle_gamma   90.00
#
_symmetry.space_group_name_H-M   'P 1'
#
loop_
_entity.id
_entity.type
_entity.pdbx_description
1 polymer ?
#
loop_
_entity_poly.entity_id
_entity_poly.type
_entity_poly.pdbx_seq_one_letter_code
_entity_poly.pdbx_strand_id
1 'polypeptide(L)'
;MLRCIHLWSAIRRNTMHDLQTDEIKTPDENTAMVLLVDDQAMIGEAVRRGLAGHESIDFHFCADPHQAIAQAVQIKPTVILQDLVMPGLDGLTLVREYRSNPLTRDIPIIVLSTKEDPLIKSAAFSAGANDYLVKLPDNIELVARIRYHSRSYMTLLQRDEAYRALRVSQQQLLDTNLVLQRLMNSDGLTGLSNRRHFDEYLELEWRRAIRDQAQLSLLMIDVDYFKAYNDNFGHLEGDEALRQVAKAIRNSCSRPSDLPARYGGEEFAMVLPNTSPGGARLLAEKLRQSVSGMNIPHIAPTSGSSLTVSIGVATVTPQVGMHSRQLILDADKGLYLAKNNGRNQVAAG
;
A
#
# COMPACT_ATOMS: atom_id res chain seq x y z
N MET A 1 4.03 -11.89 39.71
CA MET A 1 3.63 -10.58 39.14
C MET A 1 4.75 -9.52 39.24
N LEU A 2 6.02 -9.89 39.07
CA LEU A 2 7.17 -8.96 39.16
C LEU A 2 8.26 -9.19 38.10
N ARG A 3 7.98 -9.95 37.04
CA ARG A 3 8.94 -10.19 35.93
C ARG A 3 8.52 -9.61 34.57
N CYS A 4 7.35 -8.97 34.46
CA CYS A 4 6.90 -8.30 33.22
C CYS A 4 7.17 -6.79 33.17
N ILE A 5 7.59 -6.15 34.27
CA ILE A 5 7.83 -4.69 34.29
C ILE A 5 9.25 -4.33 33.79
N HIS A 6 10.22 -5.24 33.86
CA HIS A 6 11.60 -4.93 33.46
C HIS A 6 11.86 -5.02 31.95
N LEU A 7 11.12 -5.82 31.18
CA LEU A 7 11.29 -5.86 29.72
C LEU A 7 10.72 -4.61 29.00
N TRP A 8 9.74 -3.93 29.60
CA TRP A 8 9.18 -2.69 29.04
C TRP A 8 10.06 -1.45 29.29
N SER A 9 10.97 -1.52 30.28
CA SER A 9 11.91 -0.43 30.59
C SER A 9 13.24 -0.48 29.83
N ALA A 10 13.54 -1.62 29.19
CA ALA A 10 14.76 -1.84 28.40
C ALA A 10 14.59 -1.44 26.93
N ILE A 11 13.38 -1.55 26.37
CA ILE A 11 13.09 -1.14 24.98
C ILE A 11 12.92 0.39 24.86
N ARG A 12 12.54 1.08 25.95
CA ARG A 12 12.44 2.56 26.00
C ARG A 12 13.77 3.28 26.24
N ARG A 13 14.84 2.60 26.64
CA ARG A 13 16.14 3.23 26.94
C ARG A 13 17.21 3.09 25.85
N ASN A 14 16.97 2.26 24.83
CA ASN A 14 17.91 2.05 23.73
C ASN A 14 17.41 2.57 22.35
N THR A 15 16.40 3.45 22.35
CA THR A 15 15.81 4.00 21.11
C THR A 15 15.69 5.54 21.11
N MET A 16 16.42 6.22 21.99
CA MET A 16 16.35 7.69 22.14
C MET A 16 17.71 8.39 22.12
N HIS A 17 18.76 7.80 21.54
CA HIS A 17 20.09 8.45 21.53
C HIS A 17 20.92 8.35 20.25
N ASP A 18 20.36 7.92 19.10
CA ASP A 18 21.07 7.96 17.82
C ASP A 18 20.13 8.29 16.65
N LEU A 19 19.21 9.23 16.87
CA LEU A 19 18.70 10.05 15.78
C LEU A 19 19.50 11.34 15.84
N GLN A 20 20.74 11.29 15.34
CA GLN A 20 21.32 12.47 14.72
C GLN A 20 20.32 12.88 13.63
N THR A 21 19.46 13.83 13.97
CA THR A 21 18.87 14.71 12.98
C THR A 21 20.06 15.39 12.33
N ASP A 22 20.61 14.78 11.29
CA ASP A 22 21.29 15.55 10.26
C ASP A 22 20.31 16.67 9.95
N GLU A 23 20.68 17.90 10.34
CA GLU A 23 19.99 19.09 9.89
C GLU A 23 19.87 18.93 8.38
N ILE A 24 18.66 18.64 7.92
CA ILE A 24 18.32 18.76 6.51
C ILE A 24 18.58 20.24 6.25
N LYS A 25 19.77 20.56 5.71
CA LYS A 25 20.06 21.87 5.17
C LYS A 25 18.99 22.09 4.12
N THR A 26 17.97 22.85 4.47
CA THR A 26 17.01 23.36 3.51
C THR A 26 17.86 24.12 2.48
N PRO A 27 17.89 23.70 1.20
CA PRO A 27 18.52 24.50 0.18
C PRO A 27 17.83 25.87 0.22
N ASP A 28 18.63 26.92 0.29
CA ASP A 28 18.20 28.29 0.56
C ASP A 28 16.92 28.62 -0.24
N GLU A 29 15.76 28.67 0.43
CA GLU A 29 14.41 28.47 -0.14
C GLU A 29 14.00 29.53 -1.18
N ASN A 30 14.87 30.51 -1.49
CA ASN A 30 14.60 31.60 -2.43
C ASN A 30 15.76 31.90 -3.38
N THR A 31 16.73 31.00 -3.55
CA THR A 31 17.81 31.20 -4.53
C THR A 31 17.30 31.00 -5.95
N ALA A 32 17.30 32.06 -6.74
CA ALA A 32 16.97 32.02 -8.17
C ALA A 32 18.26 31.85 -8.98
N MET A 33 18.27 30.93 -9.94
CA MET A 33 19.35 30.82 -10.93
C MET A 33 18.83 31.32 -12.27
N VAL A 34 19.35 32.46 -12.71
CA VAL A 34 18.93 33.12 -13.95
C VAL A 34 19.90 32.78 -15.07
N LEU A 35 19.40 32.22 -16.17
CA LEU A 35 20.16 32.08 -17.40
C LEU A 35 19.73 33.15 -18.40
N LEU A 36 20.61 34.08 -18.74
CA LEU A 36 20.41 35.02 -19.86
C LEU A 36 21.08 34.49 -21.12
N VAL A 37 20.32 34.45 -22.22
CA VAL A 37 20.81 34.12 -23.56
C VAL A 37 20.62 35.32 -24.46
N ASP A 38 21.73 35.97 -24.85
CA ASP A 38 21.75 37.21 -25.62
C ASP A 38 23.11 37.39 -26.29
N ASP A 39 23.15 37.75 -27.58
CA ASP A 39 24.41 37.91 -28.31
C ASP A 39 25.15 39.21 -27.94
N GLN A 40 24.47 40.18 -27.33
CA GLN A 40 25.02 41.47 -26.98
C GLN A 40 25.57 41.47 -25.55
N ALA A 41 26.90 41.46 -25.43
CA ALA A 41 27.60 41.51 -24.14
C ALA A 41 27.18 42.71 -23.25
N MET A 42 26.78 43.83 -23.86
CA MET A 42 26.24 45.00 -23.17
C MET A 42 24.97 44.66 -22.36
N ILE A 43 24.05 43.87 -22.93
CA ILE A 43 22.81 43.48 -22.26
C ILE A 43 23.14 42.54 -21.11
N GLY A 44 24.06 41.60 -21.33
CA GLY A 44 24.58 40.72 -20.29
C GLY A 44 25.15 41.47 -19.09
N GLU A 45 25.95 42.52 -19.32
CA GLU A 45 26.51 43.34 -18.26
C GLU A 45 25.46 44.22 -17.57
N ALA A 46 24.48 44.75 -18.31
CA ALA A 46 23.40 45.55 -17.73
C ALA A 46 22.54 44.72 -16.77
N VAL A 47 22.12 43.51 -17.19
CA VAL A 47 21.36 42.59 -16.34
C VAL A 47 22.20 42.14 -15.15
N ARG A 48 23.48 41.80 -15.36
CA ARG A 48 24.41 41.44 -14.25
C ARG A 48 24.45 42.51 -13.17
N ARG A 49 24.61 43.79 -13.56
CA ARG A 49 24.61 44.92 -12.60
C ARG A 49 23.27 45.12 -11.94
N GLY A 50 22.17 44.96 -12.67
CA GLY A 50 20.81 45.04 -12.13
C GLY A 50 20.52 43.97 -11.07
N LEU A 51 21.18 42.81 -11.16
CA LEU A 51 21.02 41.70 -10.23
C LEU A 51 22.07 41.66 -9.10
N ALA A 52 23.20 42.35 -9.23
CA ALA A 52 24.33 42.28 -8.29
C ALA A 52 23.99 42.64 -6.82
N GLY A 53 22.94 43.44 -6.59
CA GLY A 53 22.45 43.79 -5.24
C GLY A 53 21.51 42.76 -4.62
N HIS A 54 21.27 41.62 -5.27
CA HIS A 54 20.34 40.59 -4.83
C HIS A 54 21.05 39.26 -4.58
N GLU A 55 21.52 39.04 -3.35
CA GLU A 55 22.26 37.83 -2.94
C GLU A 55 21.48 36.52 -3.17
N SER A 56 20.14 36.59 -3.25
CA SER A 56 19.27 35.45 -3.52
C SER A 56 19.11 35.15 -5.02
N ILE A 57 19.87 35.80 -5.91
CA ILE A 57 19.75 35.62 -7.37
C ILE A 57 21.15 35.41 -7.96
N ASP A 58 21.43 34.18 -8.36
CA ASP A 58 22.59 33.83 -9.17
C ASP A 58 22.31 34.13 -10.64
N PHE A 59 23.34 34.60 -11.34
CA PHE A 59 23.25 35.03 -12.74
C PHE A 59 24.29 34.34 -13.61
N HIS A 60 23.81 33.72 -14.70
CA HIS A 60 24.63 33.11 -15.73
C HIS A 60 24.33 33.74 -17.10
N PHE A 61 25.38 34.09 -17.85
CA PHE A 61 25.26 34.69 -19.17
C PHE A 61 25.77 33.75 -20.26
N CYS A 62 24.98 33.58 -21.31
CA CYS A 62 25.27 32.76 -22.49
C CYS A 62 25.20 33.65 -23.74
N ALA A 63 26.36 33.95 -24.33
CA ALA A 63 26.44 34.72 -25.57
C ALA A 63 26.28 33.86 -26.84
N ASP A 64 26.63 32.58 -26.75
CA ASP A 64 26.55 31.64 -27.87
C ASP A 64 25.24 30.85 -27.80
N PRO A 65 24.26 31.13 -28.67
CA PRO A 65 22.96 30.48 -28.62
C PRO A 65 23.04 28.96 -28.86
N HIS A 66 24.10 28.45 -29.50
CA HIS A 66 24.29 27.00 -29.68
C HIS A 66 24.63 26.27 -28.39
N GLN A 67 25.08 26.98 -27.34
CA GLN A 67 25.37 26.42 -26.02
C GLN A 67 24.21 26.55 -25.04
N ALA A 68 23.15 27.27 -25.43
CA ALA A 68 22.08 27.68 -24.53
C ALA A 68 21.35 26.50 -23.85
N ILE A 69 21.01 25.45 -24.61
CA ILE A 69 20.38 24.24 -24.06
C ILE A 69 21.35 23.48 -23.15
N ALA A 70 22.60 23.31 -23.59
CA ALA A 70 23.62 22.56 -22.83
C ALA A 70 23.89 23.23 -21.47
N GLN A 71 24.03 24.56 -21.46
CA GLN A 71 24.20 25.33 -20.24
C GLN A 71 22.95 25.26 -19.36
N ALA A 72 21.74 25.37 -19.92
CA ALA A 72 20.50 25.24 -19.16
C ALA A 72 20.38 23.88 -18.43
N VAL A 73 20.77 22.78 -19.10
CA VAL A 73 20.80 21.45 -18.47
C VAL A 73 21.84 21.38 -17.34
N GLN A 74 23.01 21.98 -17.55
CA GLN A 74 24.11 21.93 -16.60
C GLN A 74 23.84 22.74 -15.33
N ILE A 75 23.41 24.01 -15.48
CA ILE A 75 23.26 24.93 -14.36
C ILE A 75 21.86 24.86 -13.73
N LYS A 76 20.89 24.22 -14.39
CA LYS A 76 19.50 24.07 -13.95
C LYS A 76 18.86 25.40 -13.52
N PRO A 77 18.72 26.37 -14.44
CA PRO A 77 18.18 27.67 -14.09
C PRO A 77 16.73 27.54 -13.62
N THR A 78 16.33 28.43 -12.71
CA THR A 78 14.94 28.55 -12.26
C THR A 78 14.14 29.52 -13.12
N VAL A 79 14.80 30.32 -13.96
CA VAL A 79 14.19 31.12 -15.02
C VAL A 79 15.21 31.39 -16.13
N ILE A 80 14.75 31.42 -17.37
CA ILE A 80 15.56 31.76 -18.56
C ILE A 80 15.08 33.11 -19.10
N LEU A 81 16.03 34.02 -19.36
CA LEU A 81 15.81 35.25 -20.12
C LEU A 81 16.33 35.01 -21.54
N GLN A 82 15.44 34.99 -22.53
CA GLN A 82 15.79 34.61 -23.90
C GLN A 82 15.62 35.80 -24.86
N ASP A 83 16.70 36.23 -25.50
CA ASP A 83 16.58 37.16 -26.62
C ASP A 83 15.84 36.54 -27.81
N LEU A 84 15.01 37.33 -28.48
CA LEU A 84 14.33 36.91 -29.71
C LEU A 84 15.18 37.07 -30.96
N VAL A 85 16.11 38.03 -31.01
CA VAL A 85 16.85 38.37 -32.23
C VAL A 85 18.34 38.20 -32.00
N MET A 86 18.90 37.07 -32.45
CA MET A 86 20.33 36.79 -32.38
C MET A 86 20.89 36.43 -33.77
N PRO A 87 22.18 36.71 -34.06
CA PRO A 87 22.80 36.34 -35.33
C PRO A 87 22.72 34.84 -35.59
N GLY A 88 22.16 34.46 -36.72
CA GLY A 88 22.13 33.06 -37.19
C GLY A 88 21.10 32.15 -36.51
N LEU A 89 20.38 32.60 -35.47
CA LEU A 89 19.35 31.81 -34.81
C LEU A 89 18.17 32.67 -34.32
N ASP A 90 16.95 32.29 -34.70
CA ASP A 90 15.72 32.88 -34.17
C ASP A 90 15.48 32.41 -32.73
N GLY A 91 15.38 33.34 -31.78
CA GLY A 91 15.18 33.03 -30.35
C GLY A 91 13.90 32.22 -30.08
N LEU A 92 12.86 32.36 -30.91
CA LEU A 92 11.66 31.51 -30.81
C LEU A 92 11.96 30.02 -31.08
N THR A 93 13.00 29.73 -31.87
CA THR A 93 13.45 28.36 -32.11
C THR A 93 14.02 27.77 -30.81
N LEU A 94 14.84 28.51 -30.06
CA LEU A 94 15.32 28.07 -28.75
C LEU A 94 14.19 27.89 -27.74
N VAL A 95 13.18 28.78 -27.73
CA VAL A 95 12.00 28.59 -26.87
C VAL A 95 11.34 27.22 -27.13
N ARG A 96 11.17 26.85 -28.40
CA ARG A 96 10.62 25.53 -28.76
C ARG A 96 11.56 24.39 -28.36
N GLU A 97 12.87 24.57 -28.51
CA GLU A 97 13.85 23.56 -28.09
C GLU A 97 13.82 23.32 -26.58
N TYR A 98 13.77 24.38 -25.75
CA TYR A 98 13.59 24.26 -24.31
C TYR A 98 12.33 23.46 -23.96
N ARG A 99 11.20 23.77 -24.60
CA ARG A 99 9.93 23.05 -24.37
C ARG A 99 9.97 21.60 -24.83
N SER A 100 10.71 21.29 -25.88
CA SER A 100 10.87 19.93 -26.38
C SER A 100 11.71 19.04 -25.44
N ASN A 101 12.73 19.62 -24.80
CA ASN A 101 13.67 18.89 -23.95
C ASN A 101 13.08 18.63 -22.53
N PRO A 102 12.95 17.36 -22.10
CA PRO A 102 12.43 17.02 -20.77
C PRO A 102 13.17 17.65 -19.59
N LEU A 103 14.45 18.00 -19.74
CA LEU A 103 15.27 18.57 -18.67
C LEU A 103 15.06 20.08 -18.49
N THR A 104 14.47 20.76 -19.47
CA THR A 104 14.27 22.22 -19.45
C THR A 104 12.84 22.66 -19.72
N ARG A 105 11.95 21.73 -20.11
CA ARG A 105 10.58 22.03 -20.54
C ARG A 105 9.74 22.80 -19.55
N ASP A 106 9.96 22.59 -18.26
CA ASP A 106 9.19 23.20 -17.20
C ASP A 106 9.80 24.51 -16.69
N ILE A 107 11.04 24.84 -17.13
CA ILE A 107 11.72 26.07 -16.73
C ILE A 107 10.97 27.27 -17.35
N PRO A 108 10.57 28.27 -16.55
CA PRO A 108 9.95 29.49 -17.05
C PRO A 108 10.88 30.25 -17.99
N ILE A 109 10.33 30.74 -19.11
CA ILE A 109 11.08 31.51 -20.11
C ILE A 109 10.44 32.89 -20.24
N ILE A 110 11.23 33.93 -19.96
CA ILE A 110 10.89 35.33 -20.21
C ILE A 110 11.61 35.72 -21.50
N VAL A 111 10.85 36.04 -22.55
CA VAL A 111 11.47 36.52 -23.79
C VAL A 111 11.78 38.01 -23.69
N LEU A 112 12.94 38.40 -24.22
CA LEU A 112 13.41 39.77 -24.27
C LEU A 112 13.38 40.27 -25.73
N SER A 113 12.75 41.41 -25.98
CA SER A 113 12.62 42.00 -27.31
C SER A 113 13.06 43.46 -27.33
N THR A 114 13.51 43.96 -28.48
CA THR A 114 13.91 45.38 -28.63
C THR A 114 12.74 46.34 -28.79
N LYS A 115 11.55 45.85 -29.19
CA LYS A 115 10.35 46.66 -29.40
C LYS A 115 9.10 45.93 -28.89
N GLU A 116 8.07 46.68 -28.54
CA GLU A 116 6.75 46.10 -28.28
C GLU A 116 6.00 45.90 -29.59
N ASP A 117 5.95 44.65 -30.06
CA ASP A 117 5.18 44.24 -31.23
C ASP A 117 4.14 43.17 -30.82
N PRO A 118 2.82 43.45 -30.98
CA PRO A 118 1.77 42.50 -30.63
C PRO A 118 1.88 41.14 -31.32
N LEU A 119 2.34 41.08 -32.58
CA LEU A 119 2.47 39.84 -33.34
C LEU A 119 3.60 38.97 -32.78
N ILE A 120 4.74 39.60 -32.49
CA ILE A 120 5.91 38.92 -31.90
C ILE A 120 5.58 38.42 -30.49
N LYS A 121 4.91 39.26 -29.68
CA LYS A 121 4.45 38.89 -28.35
C LYS A 121 3.51 37.67 -28.40
N SER A 122 2.53 37.68 -29.31
CA SER A 122 1.63 36.54 -29.52
C SER A 122 2.39 35.26 -29.93
N ALA A 123 3.36 35.39 -30.85
CA ALA A 123 4.17 34.27 -31.30
C ALA A 123 5.04 33.69 -30.18
N ALA A 124 5.59 34.53 -29.30
CA ALA A 124 6.38 34.09 -28.15
C ALA A 124 5.57 33.24 -27.16
N PHE A 125 4.37 33.69 -26.78
CA PHE A 125 3.49 32.89 -25.91
C PHE A 125 3.08 31.58 -26.58
N SER A 126 2.79 31.60 -27.90
CA SER A 126 2.45 30.39 -28.66
C SER A 126 3.62 29.40 -28.79
N ALA A 127 4.86 29.89 -28.79
CA ALA A 127 6.06 29.05 -28.75
C ALA A 127 6.31 28.44 -27.35
N GLY A 128 5.66 28.96 -26.31
CA GLY A 128 5.75 28.47 -24.94
C GLY A 128 6.47 29.41 -23.97
N ALA A 129 6.71 30.67 -24.32
CA ALA A 129 7.18 31.67 -23.37
C ALA A 129 6.15 31.90 -22.25
N ASN A 130 6.62 32.18 -21.05
CA ASN A 130 5.78 32.48 -19.88
C ASN A 130 5.57 33.98 -19.72
N ASP A 131 6.46 34.80 -20.27
CA ASP A 131 6.42 36.24 -20.14
C ASP A 131 7.19 36.93 -21.28
N TYR A 132 6.96 38.24 -21.42
CA TYR A 132 7.55 39.08 -22.47
C TYR A 132 7.98 40.43 -21.89
N LEU A 133 9.24 40.82 -22.13
CA LEU A 133 9.81 42.10 -21.70
C LEU A 133 10.49 42.84 -22.85
N VAL A 134 10.39 44.18 -22.82
CA VAL A 134 11.13 45.05 -23.74
C VAL A 134 12.49 45.41 -23.12
N LYS A 135 13.56 45.32 -23.90
CA LYS A 135 14.94 45.59 -23.49
C LYS A 135 15.23 47.09 -23.44
N LEU A 136 15.84 47.64 -22.39
CA LEU A 136 16.08 47.06 -21.06
C LEU A 136 14.96 47.49 -20.10
N PRO A 137 14.32 46.56 -19.37
CA PRO A 137 13.29 46.90 -18.38
C PRO A 137 13.93 47.53 -17.14
N ASP A 138 13.10 48.18 -16.31
CA ASP A 138 13.53 48.65 -14.99
C ASP A 138 13.96 47.48 -14.11
N ASN A 139 15.01 47.67 -13.29
CA ASN A 139 15.54 46.61 -12.42
C ASN A 139 14.49 46.10 -11.43
N ILE A 140 13.60 46.95 -10.94
CA ILE A 140 12.52 46.57 -10.02
C ILE A 140 11.56 45.60 -10.73
N GLU A 141 11.17 45.90 -11.98
CA GLU A 141 10.30 45.04 -12.77
C GLU A 141 10.99 43.70 -13.11
N LEU A 142 12.24 43.76 -13.56
CA LEU A 142 13.01 42.57 -13.95
C LEU A 142 13.15 41.59 -12.78
N VAL A 143 13.57 42.10 -11.61
CA VAL A 143 13.75 41.30 -10.40
C VAL A 143 12.42 40.73 -9.91
N ALA A 144 11.32 41.49 -9.98
CA ALA A 144 10.00 41.00 -9.60
C ALA A 144 9.56 39.82 -10.47
N ARG A 145 9.75 39.90 -11.78
CA ARG A 145 9.39 38.82 -12.72
C ARG A 145 10.29 37.59 -12.55
N ILE A 146 11.60 37.79 -12.39
CA ILE A 146 12.54 36.70 -12.07
C ILE A 146 12.08 35.96 -10.82
N ARG A 147 11.86 36.67 -9.71
CA ARG A 147 11.44 36.07 -8.44
C ARG A 147 10.11 35.32 -8.56
N TYR A 148 9.12 35.92 -9.23
CA TYR A 148 7.82 35.30 -9.42
C TYR A 148 7.93 33.95 -10.16
N HIS A 149 8.60 33.95 -11.32
CA HIS A 149 8.74 32.76 -12.14
C HIS A 149 9.63 31.70 -11.48
N SER A 150 10.77 32.09 -10.91
CA SER A 150 11.64 31.19 -10.16
C SER A 150 10.91 30.52 -9.00
N ARG A 151 10.14 31.29 -8.20
CA ARG A 151 9.36 30.73 -7.09
C ARG A 151 8.29 29.76 -7.56
N SER A 152 7.59 30.07 -8.66
CA SER A 152 6.60 29.19 -9.24
C SER A 152 7.21 27.86 -9.69
N TYR A 153 8.38 27.91 -10.32
CA TYR A 153 9.11 26.71 -10.76
C TYR A 153 9.63 25.88 -9.59
N MET A 154 10.20 26.51 -8.57
CA MET A 154 10.65 25.80 -7.36
C MET A 154 9.48 25.12 -6.63
N THR A 155 8.34 25.80 -6.53
CA THR A 155 7.12 25.23 -5.94
C THR A 155 6.63 24.02 -6.74
N LEU A 156 6.70 24.07 -8.08
CA LEU A 156 6.37 22.94 -8.95
C LEU A 156 7.27 21.73 -8.65
N LEU A 157 8.59 21.93 -8.57
CA LEU A 157 9.54 20.86 -8.28
C LEU A 157 9.30 20.23 -6.90
N GLN A 158 9.14 21.06 -5.86
CA GLN A 158 8.84 20.60 -4.50
C GLN A 158 7.54 19.81 -4.44
N ARG A 159 6.50 20.27 -5.13
CA ARG A 159 5.21 19.58 -5.21
C ARG A 159 5.39 18.20 -5.84
N ASP A 160 6.11 18.10 -6.94
CA ASP A 160 6.29 16.83 -7.66
C ASP A 160 7.15 15.84 -6.87
N GLU A 161 8.16 16.32 -6.12
CA GLU A 161 8.92 15.51 -5.17
C GLU A 161 8.05 15.02 -4.01
N ALA A 162 7.25 15.90 -3.41
CA ALA A 162 6.33 15.56 -2.33
C ALA A 162 5.30 14.52 -2.78
N TYR A 163 4.75 14.63 -3.98
CA TYR A 163 3.84 13.62 -4.53
C TYR A 163 4.51 12.25 -4.72
N ARG A 164 5.76 12.22 -5.18
CA ARG A 164 6.52 10.97 -5.31
C ARG A 164 6.76 10.32 -3.94
N ALA A 165 7.20 11.11 -2.96
CA ALA A 165 7.42 10.62 -1.59
C ALA A 165 6.13 10.10 -0.95
N LEU A 166 5.01 10.84 -1.11
CA LEU A 166 3.70 10.43 -0.60
C LEU A 166 3.24 9.10 -1.20
N ARG A 167 3.41 8.91 -2.51
CA ARG A 167 3.02 7.67 -3.20
C ARG A 167 3.78 6.45 -2.67
N VAL A 168 5.09 6.59 -2.45
CA VAL A 168 5.92 5.52 -1.88
C VAL A 168 5.45 5.17 -0.47
N SER A 169 5.21 6.19 0.38
CA SER A 169 4.75 5.99 1.75
C SER A 169 3.37 5.31 1.81
N GLN A 170 2.42 5.72 0.97
CA GLN A 170 1.10 5.11 0.90
C GLN A 170 1.16 3.63 0.50
N GLN A 171 1.99 3.27 -0.48
CA GLN A 171 2.16 1.88 -0.88
C GLN A 171 2.72 1.03 0.27
N GLN A 172 3.73 1.54 0.97
CA GLN A 172 4.32 0.85 2.11
C GLN A 172 3.32 0.64 3.26
N LEU A 173 2.47 1.64 3.53
CA LEU A 173 1.40 1.53 4.52
C LEU A 173 0.37 0.46 4.14
N LEU A 174 0.00 0.36 2.86
CA LEU A 174 -0.93 -0.66 2.38
C LEU A 174 -0.35 -2.06 2.54
N ASP A 175 0.89 -2.28 2.11
CA ASP A 175 1.56 -3.58 2.21
C ASP A 175 1.71 -4.01 3.67
N THR A 176 2.09 -3.07 4.55
CA THR A 176 2.21 -3.30 5.99
C THR A 176 0.85 -3.69 6.60
N ASN A 177 -0.23 -2.99 6.26
CA ASN A 177 -1.57 -3.31 6.75
C ASN A 177 -2.04 -4.69 6.29
N LEU A 178 -1.79 -5.07 5.03
CA LEU A 178 -2.16 -6.39 4.52
C LEU A 178 -1.42 -7.52 5.26
N VAL A 179 -0.12 -7.33 5.52
CA VAL A 179 0.67 -8.31 6.29
C VAL A 179 0.16 -8.40 7.72
N LEU A 180 -0.07 -7.26 8.39
CA LEU A 180 -0.60 -7.24 9.75
C LEU A 180 -1.96 -7.93 9.86
N GLN A 181 -2.88 -7.65 8.92
CA GLN A 181 -4.18 -8.31 8.89
C GLN A 181 -4.07 -9.83 8.74
N ARG A 182 -3.20 -10.31 7.84
CA ARG A 182 -2.96 -11.76 7.70
C ARG A 182 -2.39 -12.36 8.98
N LEU A 183 -1.37 -11.74 9.58
CA LEU A 183 -0.72 -12.23 10.80
C LEU A 183 -1.66 -12.22 12.01
N MET A 184 -2.53 -11.21 12.11
CA MET A 184 -3.46 -11.08 13.24
C MET A 184 -4.61 -12.09 13.16
N ASN A 185 -5.12 -12.36 11.95
CA ASN A 185 -6.39 -13.06 11.78
C ASN A 185 -6.27 -14.46 11.16
N SER A 186 -5.11 -14.84 10.61
CA SER A 186 -4.91 -16.13 9.97
C SER A 186 -4.02 -17.06 10.81
N ASP A 187 -4.22 -18.36 10.65
CA ASP A 187 -3.32 -19.42 11.14
C ASP A 187 -2.14 -19.57 10.16
N GLY A 188 -0.92 -19.61 10.69
CA GLY A 188 0.30 -19.61 9.87
C GLY A 188 0.53 -20.88 9.04
N LEU A 189 -0.01 -22.03 9.46
CA LEU A 189 0.17 -23.29 8.76
C LEU A 189 -0.85 -23.47 7.62
N THR A 190 -2.12 -23.18 7.92
CA THR A 190 -3.27 -23.52 7.07
C THR A 190 -3.81 -22.34 6.28
N GLY A 191 -3.46 -21.11 6.69
CA GLY A 191 -3.98 -19.87 6.14
C GLY A 191 -5.47 -19.63 6.39
N LEU A 192 -6.16 -20.52 7.10
CA LEU A 192 -7.54 -20.31 7.58
C LEU A 192 -7.54 -19.24 8.67
N SER A 193 -8.71 -18.80 9.12
CA SER A 193 -8.79 -17.94 10.29
C SER A 193 -8.17 -18.62 11.52
N ASN A 194 -7.47 -17.87 12.36
CA ASN A 194 -6.99 -18.41 13.64
C ASN A 194 -8.09 -18.39 14.70
N ARG A 195 -7.85 -19.08 15.82
CA ARG A 195 -8.79 -19.15 16.94
C ARG A 195 -9.27 -17.80 17.46
N ARG A 196 -8.36 -16.81 17.58
CA ARG A 196 -8.73 -15.47 18.06
C ARG A 196 -9.76 -14.82 17.14
N HIS A 197 -9.49 -14.85 15.84
CA HIS A 197 -10.40 -14.29 14.85
C HIS A 197 -11.72 -15.05 14.78
N PHE A 198 -11.68 -16.38 14.94
CA PHE A 198 -12.90 -17.19 15.08
C PHE A 198 -13.76 -16.76 16.26
N ASP A 199 -13.17 -16.61 17.46
CA ASP A 199 -13.89 -16.24 18.68
C ASP A 199 -14.55 -14.85 18.51
N GLU A 200 -13.81 -13.88 17.97
CA GLU A 200 -14.30 -12.53 17.68
C GLU A 200 -15.44 -12.52 16.64
N TYR A 201 -15.28 -13.31 15.56
CA TYR A 201 -16.28 -13.41 14.49
C TYR A 201 -17.56 -14.09 14.96
N LEU A 202 -17.42 -15.19 15.73
CA LEU A 202 -18.57 -15.89 16.30
C LEU A 202 -19.38 -14.98 17.22
N GLU A 203 -18.73 -14.20 18.07
CA GLU A 203 -19.39 -13.20 18.92
C GLU A 203 -20.14 -12.12 18.11
N LEU A 204 -19.55 -11.67 17.00
CA LEU A 204 -20.17 -10.68 16.12
C LEU A 204 -21.42 -11.27 15.44
N GLU A 205 -21.31 -12.44 14.84
CA GLU A 205 -22.44 -13.10 14.16
C GLU A 205 -23.50 -13.59 15.16
N TRP A 206 -23.13 -13.94 16.39
CA TRP A 206 -24.08 -14.27 17.46
C TRP A 206 -25.01 -13.08 17.76
N ARG A 207 -24.45 -11.88 17.95
CA ARG A 207 -25.24 -10.67 18.20
C ARG A 207 -26.11 -10.29 17.01
N ARG A 208 -25.59 -10.47 15.78
CA ARG A 208 -26.37 -10.25 14.56
C ARG A 208 -27.55 -11.23 14.49
N ALA A 209 -27.32 -12.51 14.74
CA ALA A 209 -28.36 -13.53 14.73
C ALA A 209 -29.44 -13.30 15.82
N ILE A 210 -29.09 -12.76 16.99
CA ILE A 210 -30.09 -12.34 18.00
C ILE A 210 -30.99 -11.25 17.43
N ARG A 211 -30.41 -10.22 16.81
CA ARG A 211 -31.17 -9.10 16.24
C ARG A 211 -32.11 -9.56 15.13
N ASP A 212 -31.60 -10.41 14.24
CA ASP A 212 -32.30 -10.81 13.03
C ASP A 212 -33.20 -12.05 13.25
N GLN A 213 -33.19 -12.62 14.45
CA GLN A 213 -33.83 -13.91 14.79
C GLN A 213 -33.46 -15.01 13.77
N ALA A 214 -32.18 -15.02 13.39
CA ALA A 214 -31.64 -15.89 12.36
C ALA A 214 -30.99 -17.15 12.94
N GLN A 215 -30.99 -18.23 12.16
CA GLN A 215 -30.28 -19.45 12.51
C GLN A 215 -28.77 -19.28 12.30
N LEU A 216 -27.99 -19.61 13.32
CA LEU A 216 -26.54 -19.64 13.29
C LEU A 216 -26.07 -21.07 13.54
N SER A 217 -25.35 -21.63 12.56
CA SER A 217 -24.78 -22.98 12.65
C SER A 217 -23.28 -22.94 12.89
N LEU A 218 -22.77 -23.96 13.56
CA LEU A 218 -21.35 -24.18 13.81
C LEU A 218 -21.00 -25.64 13.51
N LEU A 219 -19.89 -25.83 12.79
CA LEU A 219 -19.24 -27.13 12.64
C LEU A 219 -17.98 -27.14 13.52
N MET A 220 -17.79 -28.20 14.30
CA MET A 220 -16.51 -28.54 14.92
C MET A 220 -15.97 -29.79 14.22
N ILE A 221 -14.73 -29.71 13.74
CA ILE A 221 -14.13 -30.69 12.82
C ILE A 221 -12.81 -31.15 13.43
N ASP A 222 -12.58 -32.46 13.45
CA ASP A 222 -11.34 -33.03 13.98
C ASP A 222 -10.82 -34.13 13.06
N VAL A 223 -9.51 -34.14 12.84
CA VAL A 223 -8.85 -35.15 12.02
C VAL A 223 -8.69 -36.46 12.80
N ASP A 224 -9.33 -37.50 12.29
CA ASP A 224 -9.37 -38.80 12.94
C ASP A 224 -7.97 -39.44 12.99
N TYR A 225 -7.60 -39.93 14.17
CA TYR A 225 -6.31 -40.59 14.44
C TYR A 225 -5.05 -39.75 14.13
N PHE A 226 -5.15 -38.42 14.13
CA PHE A 226 -4.04 -37.55 13.74
C PHE A 226 -2.75 -37.72 14.54
N LYS A 227 -2.84 -38.01 15.84
CA LYS A 227 -1.64 -38.37 16.63
C LYS A 227 -0.93 -39.61 16.08
N ALA A 228 -1.69 -40.67 15.76
CA ALA A 228 -1.13 -41.87 15.14
C ALA A 228 -0.62 -41.60 13.72
N TYR A 229 -1.16 -40.60 13.02
CA TYR A 229 -0.62 -40.15 11.75
C TYR A 229 0.79 -39.55 11.95
N ASN A 230 0.91 -38.58 12.86
CA ASN A 230 2.18 -37.93 13.18
C ASN A 230 3.24 -38.90 13.68
N ASP A 231 2.87 -39.82 14.56
CA ASP A 231 3.80 -40.78 15.16
C ASP A 231 4.43 -41.72 14.11
N ASN A 232 3.74 -41.93 12.97
CA ASN A 232 4.18 -42.87 11.93
C ASN A 232 4.75 -42.20 10.66
N PHE A 233 4.25 -41.03 10.29
CA PHE A 233 4.66 -40.30 9.07
C PHE A 233 5.55 -39.08 9.38
N GLY A 234 5.62 -38.66 10.64
CA GLY A 234 6.35 -37.48 11.08
C GLY A 234 5.53 -36.20 11.00
N HIS A 235 5.92 -35.20 11.79
CA HIS A 235 5.18 -33.93 11.92
C HIS A 235 5.10 -33.12 10.62
N LEU A 236 6.12 -33.20 9.75
CA LEU A 236 6.11 -32.49 8.46
C LEU A 236 5.01 -33.02 7.53
N GLU A 237 4.82 -34.33 7.48
CA GLU A 237 3.74 -34.96 6.71
C GLU A 237 2.37 -34.67 7.36
N GLY A 238 2.31 -34.65 8.70
CA GLY A 238 1.11 -34.20 9.41
C GLY A 238 0.71 -32.77 9.09
N ASP A 239 1.69 -31.85 9.03
CA ASP A 239 1.47 -30.47 8.62
C ASP A 239 0.92 -30.38 7.20
N GLU A 240 1.42 -31.21 6.28
CA GLU A 240 0.91 -31.27 4.90
C GLU A 240 -0.50 -31.85 4.83
N ALA A 241 -0.81 -32.88 5.61
CA ALA A 241 -2.16 -33.41 5.75
C ALA A 241 -3.13 -32.33 6.27
N LEU A 242 -2.72 -31.54 7.28
CA LEU A 242 -3.52 -30.41 7.78
C LEU A 242 -3.74 -29.32 6.73
N ARG A 243 -2.75 -29.02 5.88
CA ARG A 243 -2.91 -28.08 4.76
C ARG A 243 -3.95 -28.58 3.75
N GLN A 244 -3.93 -29.87 3.43
CA GLN A 244 -4.90 -30.47 2.50
C GLN A 244 -6.32 -30.46 3.08
N VAL A 245 -6.49 -30.83 4.36
CA VAL A 245 -7.78 -30.76 5.05
C VAL A 245 -8.27 -29.31 5.10
N ALA A 246 -7.42 -28.35 5.46
CA ALA A 246 -7.76 -26.93 5.48
C ALA A 246 -8.21 -26.39 4.12
N LYS A 247 -7.59 -26.87 3.03
CA LYS A 247 -8.00 -26.53 1.66
C LYS A 247 -9.39 -27.09 1.34
N ALA A 248 -9.68 -28.34 1.74
CA ALA A 248 -11.02 -28.92 1.59
C ALA A 248 -12.08 -28.14 2.38
N ILE A 249 -11.77 -27.72 3.61
CA ILE A 249 -12.62 -26.87 4.45
C ILE A 249 -12.88 -25.52 3.76
N ARG A 250 -11.84 -24.86 3.24
CA ARG A 250 -12.01 -23.58 2.54
C ARG A 250 -12.90 -23.71 1.30
N ASN A 251 -12.74 -24.79 0.55
CA ASN A 251 -13.48 -25.03 -0.69
C ASN A 251 -14.94 -25.40 -0.47
N SER A 252 -15.33 -25.83 0.75
CA SER A 252 -16.74 -26.06 1.07
C SER A 252 -17.48 -24.76 1.40
N CYS A 253 -16.78 -23.73 1.90
CA CYS A 253 -17.35 -22.39 2.10
C CYS A 253 -17.65 -21.71 0.75
N SER A 254 -18.87 -21.22 0.57
CA SER A 254 -19.29 -20.57 -0.68
C SER A 254 -19.93 -19.20 -0.47
N ARG A 255 -20.30 -18.87 0.76
CA ARG A 255 -20.93 -17.59 1.10
C ARG A 255 -19.91 -16.64 1.70
N PRO A 256 -20.04 -15.31 1.48
CA PRO A 256 -19.14 -14.32 2.06
C PRO A 256 -19.08 -14.32 3.59
N SER A 257 -20.12 -14.82 4.26
CA SER A 257 -20.23 -14.90 5.71
C SER A 257 -19.81 -16.25 6.30
N ASP A 258 -19.46 -17.24 5.47
CA ASP A 258 -18.94 -18.50 5.99
C ASP A 258 -17.50 -18.26 6.47
N LEU A 259 -17.19 -18.61 7.71
CA LEU A 259 -15.84 -18.42 8.27
C LEU A 259 -15.23 -19.76 8.70
N PRO A 260 -14.27 -20.30 7.91
CA PRO A 260 -13.47 -21.45 8.31
C PRO A 260 -12.25 -21.03 9.13
N ALA A 261 -11.99 -21.74 10.22
CA ALA A 261 -10.90 -21.47 11.14
C ALA A 261 -10.17 -22.73 11.58
N ARG A 262 -8.88 -22.61 11.91
CA ARG A 262 -8.17 -23.62 12.69
C ARG A 262 -8.35 -23.29 14.17
N TYR A 263 -9.03 -24.17 14.88
CA TYR A 263 -9.40 -23.98 16.28
C TYR A 263 -8.21 -24.30 17.21
N GLY A 264 -7.42 -25.32 16.87
CA GLY A 264 -6.15 -25.65 17.54
C GLY A 264 -5.66 -27.04 17.17
N GLY A 265 -4.34 -27.22 16.98
CA GLY A 265 -3.78 -28.55 16.62
C GLY A 265 -4.40 -29.11 15.33
N GLU A 266 -5.09 -30.24 15.45
CA GLU A 266 -5.85 -30.93 14.42
C GLU A 266 -7.35 -30.56 14.34
N GLU A 267 -7.79 -29.62 15.19
CA GLU A 267 -9.17 -29.16 15.28
C GLU A 267 -9.41 -27.93 14.40
N PHE A 268 -10.52 -27.96 13.67
CA PHE A 268 -11.01 -26.88 12.83
C PHE A 268 -12.45 -26.53 13.22
N ALA A 269 -12.85 -25.29 12.95
CA ALA A 269 -14.20 -24.82 13.17
C ALA A 269 -14.73 -24.08 11.93
N MET A 270 -16.04 -24.07 11.75
CA MET A 270 -16.67 -23.29 10.68
C MET A 270 -17.97 -22.66 11.14
N VAL A 271 -18.00 -21.32 11.16
CA VAL A 271 -19.20 -20.53 11.47
C VAL A 271 -20.01 -20.33 10.21
N LEU A 272 -21.31 -20.62 10.28
CA LEU A 272 -22.25 -20.56 9.14
C LEU A 272 -23.48 -19.72 9.51
N PRO A 273 -23.43 -18.39 9.31
CA PRO A 273 -24.58 -17.51 9.51
C PRO A 273 -25.73 -17.85 8.56
N ASN A 274 -26.97 -17.63 9.00
CA ASN A 274 -28.18 -17.84 8.20
C ASN A 274 -28.26 -19.25 7.58
N THR A 275 -27.90 -20.26 8.37
CA THR A 275 -27.83 -21.65 7.92
C THR A 275 -28.70 -22.52 8.81
N SER A 276 -29.53 -23.36 8.19
CA SER A 276 -30.43 -24.25 8.90
C SER A 276 -29.71 -25.54 9.32
N PRO A 277 -30.26 -26.30 10.29
CA PRO A 277 -29.65 -27.55 10.72
C PRO A 277 -29.42 -28.53 9.56
N GLY A 278 -30.38 -28.63 8.63
CA GLY A 278 -30.26 -29.45 7.42
C GLY A 278 -29.19 -28.95 6.45
N GLY A 279 -29.08 -27.63 6.27
CA GLY A 279 -28.05 -27.01 5.44
C GLY A 279 -26.64 -27.24 6.00
N ALA A 280 -26.47 -27.04 7.31
CA ALA A 280 -25.21 -27.27 8.00
C ALA A 280 -24.78 -28.74 7.94
N ARG A 281 -25.72 -29.67 8.16
CA ARG A 281 -25.46 -31.11 8.03
C ARG A 281 -25.08 -31.51 6.61
N LEU A 282 -25.75 -30.96 5.60
CA LEU A 282 -25.42 -31.22 4.19
C LEU A 282 -24.01 -30.73 3.86
N LEU A 283 -23.63 -29.55 4.36
CA LEU A 283 -22.29 -29.00 4.16
C LEU A 283 -21.22 -29.85 4.86
N ALA A 284 -21.47 -30.23 6.12
CA ALA A 284 -20.60 -31.12 6.87
C ALA A 284 -20.38 -32.45 6.15
N GLU A 285 -21.44 -33.06 5.63
CA GLU A 285 -21.33 -34.34 4.92
C GLU A 285 -20.55 -34.22 3.61
N LYS A 286 -20.77 -33.14 2.84
CA LYS A 286 -19.96 -32.84 1.65
C LYS A 286 -18.49 -32.65 1.97
N LEU A 287 -18.18 -31.92 3.04
CA LEU A 287 -16.81 -31.73 3.51
C LEU A 287 -16.16 -33.06 3.91
N ARG A 288 -16.85 -33.86 4.73
CA ARG A 288 -16.40 -35.19 5.16
C ARG A 288 -16.07 -36.10 3.97
N GLN A 289 -16.98 -36.18 3.00
CA GLN A 289 -16.79 -36.95 1.77
C GLN A 289 -15.63 -36.42 0.93
N SER A 290 -15.48 -35.09 0.84
CA SER A 290 -14.37 -34.47 0.11
C SER A 290 -13.02 -34.85 0.73
N VAL A 291 -12.91 -34.82 2.06
CA VAL A 291 -11.69 -35.22 2.76
C VAL A 291 -11.41 -36.70 2.57
N SER A 292 -12.40 -37.56 2.80
CA SER A 292 -12.25 -39.01 2.58
C SER A 292 -11.87 -39.34 1.13
N GLY A 293 -12.41 -38.59 0.16
CA GLY A 293 -12.13 -38.75 -1.27
C GLY A 293 -10.73 -38.30 -1.70
N MET A 294 -9.99 -37.56 -0.87
CA MET A 294 -8.58 -37.23 -1.15
C MET A 294 -7.68 -38.48 -1.05
N ASN A 295 -8.14 -39.54 -0.38
CA ASN A 295 -7.41 -40.80 -0.21
C ASN A 295 -5.97 -40.62 0.32
N ILE A 296 -5.77 -39.68 1.25
CA ILE A 296 -4.47 -39.46 1.89
C ILE A 296 -4.11 -40.74 2.68
N PRO A 297 -3.00 -41.43 2.39
CA PRO A 297 -2.68 -42.70 3.01
C PRO A 297 -2.57 -42.61 4.54
N HIS A 298 -3.17 -43.55 5.26
CA HIS A 298 -3.05 -43.67 6.71
C HIS A 298 -3.04 -45.16 7.13
N ILE A 299 -2.47 -45.46 8.29
CA ILE A 299 -2.37 -46.83 8.83
C ILE A 299 -3.31 -47.10 10.00
N ALA A 300 -4.00 -46.06 10.48
CA ALA A 300 -5.03 -46.17 11.51
C ALA A 300 -6.40 -45.88 10.88
N PRO A 301 -7.48 -46.57 11.32
CA PRO A 301 -7.48 -47.60 12.37
C PRO A 301 -6.88 -48.95 11.93
N THR A 302 -6.82 -49.22 10.62
CA THR A 302 -6.26 -50.46 10.06
C THR A 302 -5.32 -50.16 8.89
N SER A 303 -4.39 -51.06 8.60
CA SER A 303 -3.51 -50.94 7.43
C SER A 303 -4.30 -50.73 6.13
N GLY A 304 -3.86 -49.77 5.31
CA GLY A 304 -4.55 -49.39 4.07
C GLY A 304 -5.72 -48.42 4.25
N SER A 305 -5.88 -47.83 5.44
CA SER A 305 -6.86 -46.75 5.68
C SER A 305 -6.47 -45.45 4.96
N SER A 306 -7.40 -44.51 4.93
CA SER A 306 -7.14 -43.13 4.52
C SER A 306 -7.51 -42.16 5.62
N LEU A 307 -6.91 -40.97 5.57
CA LEU A 307 -7.20 -39.89 6.52
C LEU A 307 -8.66 -39.45 6.40
N THR A 308 -9.31 -39.31 7.54
CA THR A 308 -10.75 -38.98 7.64
C THR A 308 -10.96 -37.91 8.70
N VAL A 309 -12.17 -37.35 8.74
CA VAL A 309 -12.56 -36.34 9.73
C VAL A 309 -13.89 -36.71 10.38
N SER A 310 -13.99 -36.44 11.67
CA SER A 310 -15.25 -36.46 12.41
C SER A 310 -15.77 -35.03 12.56
N ILE A 311 -17.08 -34.83 12.40
CA ILE A 311 -17.68 -33.50 12.42
C ILE A 311 -18.88 -33.46 13.38
N GLY A 312 -18.82 -32.55 14.34
CA GLY A 312 -19.94 -32.13 15.17
C GLY A 312 -20.65 -30.94 14.56
N VAL A 313 -21.99 -30.97 14.54
CA VAL A 313 -22.82 -29.87 14.01
C VAL A 313 -23.76 -29.40 15.10
N ALA A 314 -23.85 -28.08 15.29
CA ALA A 314 -24.89 -27.46 16.11
C ALA A 314 -25.52 -26.28 15.36
N THR A 315 -26.76 -25.96 15.69
CA THR A 315 -27.47 -24.81 15.12
C THR A 315 -28.41 -24.24 16.16
N VAL A 316 -28.37 -22.92 16.33
CA VAL A 316 -29.17 -22.20 17.32
C VAL A 316 -29.78 -20.97 16.68
N THR A 317 -31.01 -20.61 17.09
CA THR A 317 -31.54 -19.26 16.90
C THR A 317 -31.38 -18.52 18.23
N PRO A 318 -30.33 -17.69 18.39
CA PRO A 318 -29.94 -17.20 19.70
C PRO A 318 -30.94 -16.18 20.24
N GLN A 319 -31.16 -16.21 21.55
CA GLN A 319 -32.04 -15.28 22.27
C GLN A 319 -31.24 -14.36 23.19
N VAL A 320 -31.86 -13.23 23.56
CA VAL A 320 -31.28 -12.31 24.55
C VAL A 320 -31.04 -13.05 25.87
N GLY A 321 -29.83 -12.92 26.42
CA GLY A 321 -29.41 -13.61 27.64
C GLY A 321 -28.71 -14.96 27.40
N MET A 322 -28.71 -15.49 26.18
CA MET A 322 -27.90 -16.66 25.82
C MET A 322 -26.45 -16.27 25.47
N HIS A 323 -25.51 -17.18 25.69
CA HIS A 323 -24.10 -17.01 25.34
C HIS A 323 -23.68 -17.90 24.17
N SER A 324 -22.86 -17.36 23.27
CA SER A 324 -22.31 -18.07 22.10
C SER A 324 -21.61 -19.38 22.45
N ARG A 325 -21.02 -19.46 23.65
CA ARG A 325 -20.38 -20.66 24.19
C ARG A 325 -21.30 -21.88 24.17
N GLN A 326 -22.61 -21.71 24.30
CA GLN A 326 -23.57 -22.81 24.22
C GLN A 326 -23.51 -23.51 22.85
N LEU A 327 -23.39 -22.74 21.77
CA LEU A 327 -23.28 -23.27 20.42
C LEU A 327 -21.99 -24.08 20.22
N ILE A 328 -20.88 -23.65 20.81
CA ILE A 328 -19.61 -24.40 20.81
C ILE A 328 -19.79 -25.72 21.56
N LEU A 329 -20.37 -25.68 22.76
CA LEU A 329 -20.60 -26.87 23.58
C LEU A 329 -21.50 -27.89 22.87
N ASP A 330 -22.53 -27.44 22.16
CA ASP A 330 -23.41 -28.32 21.40
C ASP A 330 -22.68 -28.89 20.16
N ALA A 331 -21.83 -28.12 19.48
CA ALA A 331 -21.02 -28.64 18.38
C ALA A 331 -20.01 -29.70 18.89
N ASP A 332 -19.38 -29.46 20.04
CA ASP A 332 -18.44 -30.39 20.68
C ASP A 332 -19.13 -31.71 21.10
N LYS A 333 -20.37 -31.65 21.60
CA LYS A 333 -21.17 -32.86 21.86
C LYS A 333 -21.38 -33.66 20.59
N GLY A 334 -21.74 -33.00 19.49
CA GLY A 334 -21.86 -33.63 18.18
C GLY A 334 -20.55 -34.30 17.75
N LEU A 335 -19.41 -33.61 17.93
CA LEU A 335 -18.11 -34.14 17.57
C LEU A 335 -17.74 -35.37 18.42
N TYR A 336 -18.02 -35.32 19.72
CA TYR A 336 -17.85 -36.45 20.64
C TYR A 336 -18.69 -37.66 20.22
N LEU A 337 -19.96 -37.46 19.85
CA LEU A 337 -20.83 -38.52 19.34
C LEU A 337 -20.27 -39.13 18.04
N ALA A 338 -19.82 -38.30 17.10
CA ALA A 338 -19.22 -38.77 15.85
C ALA A 338 -17.96 -39.61 16.09
N LYS A 339 -17.09 -39.20 17.02
CA LYS A 339 -15.88 -39.96 17.36
C LYS A 339 -16.20 -41.31 18.01
N ASN A 340 -17.18 -41.35 18.91
CA ASN A 340 -17.53 -42.58 19.64
C ASN A 340 -18.36 -43.56 18.83
N ASN A 341 -19.08 -43.10 17.81
CA ASN A 341 -19.87 -43.96 16.93
C ASN A 341 -19.06 -44.49 15.73
N GLY A 342 -17.72 -44.48 15.80
CA GLY A 342 -16.86 -45.07 14.76
C GLY A 342 -16.12 -44.08 13.86
N ARG A 343 -16.10 -42.78 14.19
CA ARG A 343 -15.38 -41.72 13.43
C ARG A 343 -15.86 -41.58 11.98
N ASN A 344 -15.18 -40.77 11.16
CA ASN A 344 -15.49 -40.53 9.74
C ASN A 344 -16.99 -40.33 9.49
N GLN A 345 -17.63 -39.50 10.31
CA GLN A 345 -19.07 -39.24 10.23
C GLN A 345 -19.44 -37.86 10.77
N VAL A 346 -20.68 -37.47 10.48
CA VAL A 346 -21.28 -36.23 10.98
C VAL A 346 -22.33 -36.57 12.03
N ALA A 347 -22.27 -35.93 13.19
CA ALA A 347 -23.31 -36.01 14.21
C ALA A 347 -23.73 -34.61 14.70
N ALA A 348 -25.02 -34.48 15.02
CA ALA A 348 -25.56 -33.27 15.65
C ALA A 348 -25.52 -33.43 17.18
N GLY A 349 -25.19 -32.37 17.91
CA GLY A 349 -25.10 -32.39 19.37
C GLY A 349 -26.26 -31.77 20.13
#